data_AF-A0A662ZGB8-F1
#
_entry.id   AF-A0A662ZGB8-F1
#
_cell.length_a   1.000
_cell.length_b   1.000
_cell.length_c   1.000
_cell.angle_alpha   90.00
_cell.angle_beta   90.00
_cell.angle_gamma   90.00
#
_symmetry.space_group_name_H-M   'P 1'
#
loop_
_entity.id
_entity.type
_entity.pdbx_description
1 polymer ?
#
loop_
_entity_poly.entity_id
_entity_poly.type
_entity_poly.pdbx_seq_one_letter_code
_entity_poly.pdbx_strand_id
1 'polypeptide(L)' 'VSAKYTSQRCPVCGRIHKQSRDHNRHLYSCPCGYKSNDDRVGAMNIQNLGKRWLSGEKNPRYKKDNN' A
#
# COMPACT_ATOMS: atom_id res chain seq x y z
N VAL A 1 -6.66 1.10 12.58
CA VAL A 1 -6.12 1.27 11.20
C VAL A 1 -6.71 0.19 10.29
N SER A 2 -7.10 0.53 9.05
CA SER A 2 -7.70 -0.43 8.11
C SER A 2 -6.64 -1.05 7.19
N ALA A 3 -6.75 -2.35 6.90
CA ALA A 3 -5.89 -3.06 5.95
C ALA A 3 -6.30 -2.89 4.47
N LYS A 4 -7.41 -2.17 4.20
CA LYS A 4 -7.90 -2.02 2.83
C LYS A 4 -6.85 -1.29 1.97
N TYR A 5 -6.52 -1.89 0.83
CA TYR A 5 -5.57 -1.39 -0.17
C TYR A 5 -4.10 -1.31 0.28
N THR A 6 -3.72 -1.76 1.48
CA THR A 6 -2.32 -1.69 1.95
C THR A 6 -1.38 -2.56 1.13
N SER A 7 -1.81 -3.69 0.59
CA SER A 7 -0.99 -4.53 -0.31
C SER A 7 -1.07 -4.11 -1.78
N GLN A 8 -1.90 -3.12 -2.11
CA GLN A 8 -2.14 -2.66 -3.50
C GLN A 8 -1.53 -1.28 -3.77
N ARG A 9 -1.29 -0.50 -2.71
CA ARG A 9 -0.70 0.83 -2.80
C ARG A 9 0.80 0.77 -2.98
N CYS A 10 1.33 1.46 -3.98
CA CYS A 10 2.77 1.61 -4.11
C CYS A 10 3.31 2.51 -2.99
N PRO A 11 4.32 2.08 -2.21
CA PRO A 11 4.91 2.91 -1.17
C PRO A 11 5.67 4.12 -1.75
N VAL A 12 6.11 4.05 -3.01
CA VAL A 12 6.87 5.11 -3.69
C VAL A 12 5.95 6.12 -4.37
N CYS A 13 5.16 5.70 -5.38
CA CYS A 13 4.34 6.63 -6.16
C CYS A 13 2.89 6.79 -5.64
N GLY A 14 2.51 6.04 -4.62
CA GLY A 14 1.20 6.15 -3.98
C GLY A 14 -0.02 5.62 -4.73
N ARG A 15 0.13 5.22 -6.00
CA ARG A 15 -0.97 4.63 -6.79
C ARG A 15 -1.46 3.30 -6.21
N ILE A 16 -2.76 3.03 -6.32
CA ILE A 16 -3.40 1.78 -5.89
C ILE A 16 -3.85 1.01 -7.13
N HIS A 17 -3.15 -0.09 -7.42
CA HIS A 17 -3.47 -0.96 -8.54
C HIS A 17 -3.54 -2.41 -8.06
N LYS A 18 -4.71 -3.04 -8.20
CA LYS A 18 -4.90 -4.45 -7.79
C LYS A 18 -3.96 -5.39 -8.55
N GLN A 19 -3.70 -5.11 -9.83
CA GLN A 19 -2.81 -5.89 -10.70
C GLN A 19 -1.33 -5.71 -10.38
N SER A 20 -0.96 -4.75 -9.53
CA SER A 20 0.44 -4.60 -9.10
C SER A 20 0.91 -5.73 -8.18
N ARG A 21 0.05 -6.66 -7.79
CA ARG A 21 0.39 -7.78 -6.91
C ARG A 21 0.05 -9.12 -7.54
N ASP A 22 1.03 -10.02 -7.52
CA ASP A 22 0.86 -11.45 -7.78
C ASP A 22 0.93 -12.20 -6.45
N HIS A 23 -0.23 -12.51 -5.88
CA HIS A 23 -0.34 -13.15 -4.56
C HIS A 23 0.25 -14.57 -4.56
N ASN A 24 0.14 -15.29 -5.68
CA ASN A 24 0.58 -16.69 -5.72
C ASN A 24 2.11 -16.78 -5.68
N ARG A 25 2.80 -15.76 -6.16
CA ARG A 25 4.28 -15.68 -6.17
C ARG A 25 4.84 -14.74 -5.11
N HIS A 26 3.98 -14.12 -4.31
CA HIS A 26 4.34 -13.07 -3.35
C HIS A 26 5.17 -11.93 -3.96
N LEU A 27 4.76 -11.45 -5.14
CA LEU A 27 5.46 -10.40 -5.88
C LEU A 27 4.60 -9.15 -6.01
N TYR A 28 5.26 -7.99 -5.91
CA TYR A 28 4.70 -6.69 -6.19
C TYR A 28 5.50 -5.97 -7.27
N SER A 29 4.82 -5.40 -8.27
CA SER A 29 5.39 -4.62 -9.36
C SER A 29 4.49 -3.42 -9.70
N CYS A 30 5.03 -2.21 -9.60
CA CYS A 30 4.32 -0.97 -9.93
C CYS A 30 4.81 -0.39 -11.27
N PRO A 31 3.93 0.23 -12.08
CA PRO A 31 4.33 0.96 -13.28
C PRO A 31 5.38 2.07 -13.06
N CYS A 32 5.56 2.57 -11.83
CA CYS A 32 6.63 3.52 -11.51
C CYS A 32 8.02 2.87 -11.38
N GLY A 33 8.15 1.57 -11.65
CA GLY A 33 9.40 0.81 -11.56
C GLY A 33 9.64 0.13 -10.22
N TYR A 34 8.85 0.41 -9.18
CA TYR A 34 9.02 -0.20 -7.87
C TYR A 34 8.65 -1.69 -7.87
N LYS A 35 9.58 -2.54 -7.41
CA LYS A 35 9.37 -3.99 -7.25
C LYS A 35 9.80 -4.44 -5.85
N SER A 36 9.05 -5.37 -5.27
CA SER A 36 9.32 -5.93 -3.94
C SER A 36 8.50 -7.22 -3.75
N ASN A 37 8.76 -7.97 -2.68
CA ASN A 37 7.76 -8.88 -2.14
C ASN A 37 6.51 -8.09 -1.70
N ASP A 38 5.33 -8.68 -1.86
CA ASP A 38 4.06 -8.01 -1.64
C ASP A 38 3.62 -7.95 -0.16
N ASP A 39 3.99 -8.93 0.65
CA ASP A 39 3.83 -8.89 2.11
C ASP A 39 4.64 -7.74 2.70
N ARG A 40 5.88 -7.56 2.22
CA ARG A 40 6.72 -6.40 2.58
C ARG A 40 6.03 -5.08 2.19
N VAL A 41 5.39 -5.01 1.04
CA VAL A 41 4.60 -3.82 0.63
C VAL A 41 3.43 -3.56 1.57
N GLY A 42 2.69 -4.61 1.93
CA GLY A 42 1.64 -4.53 2.95
C GLY A 42 2.15 -3.97 4.28
N ALA A 43 3.26 -4.50 4.79
CA ALA A 43 3.87 -4.08 6.04
C ALA A 43 4.33 -2.61 6.03
N MET A 44 5.00 -2.17 4.96
CA MET A 44 5.43 -0.76 4.81
C MET A 44 4.23 0.20 4.82
N ASN A 45 3.16 -0.16 4.14
CA ASN A 45 1.94 0.65 4.09
C ASN A 45 1.21 0.68 5.43
N ILE A 46 1.17 -0.44 6.18
CA ILE A 46 0.62 -0.46 7.55
C ILE A 46 1.47 0.41 8.49
N GLN A 47 2.80 0.30 8.44
CA GLN A 47 3.69 1.15 9.22
C GLN A 47 3.44 2.64 8.97
N ASN A 48 3.27 3.02 7.70
CA ASN A 48 2.97 4.40 7.33
C ASN A 48 1.61 4.88 7.88
N LEU A 49 0.57 4.04 7.86
CA LEU A 49 -0.70 4.36 8.53
C LEU A 49 -0.52 4.52 10.05
N GLY A 50 0.33 3.71 10.68
CA GLY A 50 0.68 3.86 12.10
C GLY A 50 1.36 5.20 12.40
N LYS A 51 2.33 5.60 11.57
CA LYS A 51 2.99 6.92 11.68
C LYS A 51 2.00 8.07 11.56
N ARG A 52 1.07 8.01 10.60
CA ARG A 52 0.00 9.02 10.41
C ARG A 52 -0.95 9.11 11.60
N TRP A 53 -1.27 7.97 12.20
CA TRP A 53 -2.07 7.93 13.42
C TRP A 53 -1.34 8.64 14.57
N LEU A 54 -0.07 8.32 14.78
CA LEU A 54 0.76 8.96 15.81
C LEU A 54 0.95 10.46 15.58
N SER A 55 0.92 10.93 14.33
CA SER A 55 0.96 12.36 14.00
C SER A 55 -0.39 13.07 14.15
N GLY A 56 -1.41 12.41 14.72
CA GLY A 56 -2.71 13.01 15.03
C GLY A 56 -3.81 12.83 13.98
N GLU A 57 -3.56 12.10 12.88
CA GLU A 57 -4.61 11.82 11.90
C GLU A 57 -5.64 10.82 12.46
N LYS A 58 -6.91 11.24 12.53
CA LYS A 58 -8.01 10.39 12.99
C LYS A 58 -8.37 9.35 11.91
N ASN A 59 -8.12 8.07 12.20
CA ASN A 59 -8.47 6.91 11.37
C ASN A 59 -7.84 6.93 9.95
N PRO A 60 -6.50 6.93 9.84
CA PRO A 60 -5.79 6.96 8.58
C PRO A 60 -6.05 5.67 7.81
N ARG A 61 -6.30 5.83 6.52
CA ARG A 61 -6.55 4.73 5.58
C ARG A 61 -6.15 5.16 4.18
N TYR A 62 -5.99 4.17 3.30
CA TYR A 62 -5.86 4.42 1.87
C TYR A 62 -7.23 4.36 1.20
N LYS A 63 -7.44 5.20 0.20
CA LYS A 63 -8.64 5.23 -0.64
C LYS A 63 -8.17 5.24 -2.09
N LYS A 64 -8.87 4.50 -2.95
CA LYS A 64 -8.65 4.57 -4.38
C LYS A 64 -9.34 5.83 -4.89
N ASP A 65 -8.68 6.60 -5.75
CA ASP A 65 -9.33 7.74 -6.41
C ASP A 65 -10.41 7.19 -7.34
N ASN A 66 -11.63 7.70 -7.18
CA ASN A 66 -12.76 7.41 -8.05
C ASN A 66 -12.79 8.48 -9.14
N ASN A 67 -11.93 8.36 -10.15
CA ASN A 67 -12.08 9.12 -11.39
C ASN A 67 -12.27 8.13 -12.54
#